data_AF-A0A6L9W800-F1
#
_entry.id   AF-A0A6L9W800-F1
#
_cell.length_a   1.000
_cell.length_b   1.000
_cell.length_c   1.000
_cell.angle_alpha   90.00
_cell.angle_beta   90.00
_cell.angle_gamma   90.00
#
_symmetry.space_group_name_H-M   'P 1'
#
loop_
_entity.id
_entity.type
_entity.pdbx_description
1 polymer ?
#
loop_
_entity_poly.entity_id
_entity_poly.type
_entity_poly.pdbx_seq_one_letter_code
_entity_poly.pdbx_strand_id
1 'polypeptide(L)'
;MEQIAVSSAALALRAEKPLTPAMVSALWEIAAILDEERVPANVPNAVWLTIPTTRLRGPEARPDNVWLRECLERMTGLKLTGQHRGGEWGAVLVAEWHITEGGSKARILIPPAGVHALRSPGNFVKIETTAAHRLPPHARRLYALLADRKRQREPYAQWGLDNLRGLLGVDDKRSYDVWAQLA
;
A
#
# COMPACT_ATOMS: atom_id res chain seq x y z
N MET A 1 18.45 -9.86 3.59
CA MET A 1 17.16 -9.96 2.89
C MET A 1 16.64 -8.54 2.72
N GLU A 2 16.22 -8.15 1.52
CA GLU A 2 15.75 -6.79 1.26
C GLU A 2 14.37 -6.58 1.91
N GLN A 3 14.17 -5.43 2.54
CA GLN A 3 12.96 -5.09 3.28
C GLN A 3 12.48 -3.70 2.91
N ILE A 4 11.17 -3.53 2.87
CA ILE A 4 10.51 -2.23 2.70
C ILE A 4 9.89 -1.79 4.02
N ALA A 5 9.97 -0.49 4.30
CA ALA A 5 9.33 0.13 5.44
C ALA A 5 7.96 0.69 5.02
N VAL A 6 6.89 0.23 5.65
CA VAL A 6 5.52 0.64 5.31
C VAL A 6 4.83 1.13 6.57
N SER A 7 4.15 2.28 6.52
CA SER A 7 3.39 2.75 7.69
C SER A 7 2.26 1.78 8.00
N SER A 8 1.93 1.64 9.28
CA SER A 8 0.86 0.74 9.72
C SER A 8 -0.49 1.12 9.11
N ALA A 9 -0.73 2.43 8.89
CA ALA A 9 -1.91 2.92 8.18
C ALA A 9 -1.93 2.51 6.71
N ALA A 10 -0.78 2.55 6.02
CA ALA A 10 -0.69 2.15 4.62
C ALA A 10 -1.04 0.67 4.38
N LEU A 11 -0.90 -0.20 5.40
CA LEU A 11 -1.32 -1.61 5.31
C LEU A 11 -2.83 -1.79 5.26
N ALA A 12 -3.55 -0.91 5.95
CA ALA A 12 -4.99 -0.98 6.15
C ALA A 12 -5.76 0.06 5.32
N LEU A 13 -5.10 0.70 4.34
CA LEU A 13 -5.72 1.71 3.49
C LEU A 13 -6.95 1.13 2.79
N ARG A 14 -8.08 1.77 3.03
CA ARG A 14 -9.32 1.53 2.31
C ARG A 14 -9.41 2.55 1.19
N ALA A 15 -9.65 2.05 -0.01
CA ALA A 15 -9.92 2.87 -1.17
C ALA A 15 -11.37 2.65 -1.60
N GLU A 16 -11.96 3.66 -2.23
CA GLU A 16 -13.34 3.59 -2.74
C GLU A 16 -13.55 2.41 -3.70
N LYS A 17 -12.49 2.07 -4.47
CA LYS A 17 -12.45 0.89 -5.34
C LYS A 17 -11.45 -0.13 -4.81
N PRO A 18 -11.74 -1.45 -4.88
CA PRO A 18 -10.80 -2.48 -4.47
C PRO A 18 -9.45 -2.37 -5.17
N LEU A 19 -8.38 -2.35 -4.38
CA LEU A 19 -6.99 -2.38 -4.85
C LEU A 19 -6.63 -3.79 -5.31
N THR A 20 -6.06 -3.91 -6.51
CA THR A 20 -5.48 -5.20 -6.95
C THR A 20 -4.22 -5.51 -6.13
N PRO A 21 -3.77 -6.78 -6.13
CA PRO A 21 -2.56 -7.16 -5.43
C PRO A 21 -1.33 -6.37 -5.91
N ALA A 22 -1.20 -6.16 -7.22
CA ALA A 22 -0.10 -5.39 -7.79
C ALA A 22 -0.15 -3.91 -7.37
N MET A 23 -1.34 -3.31 -7.30
CA MET A 23 -1.50 -1.94 -6.79
C MET A 23 -1.09 -1.82 -5.31
N VAL A 24 -1.45 -2.80 -4.47
CA VAL A 24 -1.03 -2.82 -3.05
C VAL A 24 0.49 -2.87 -2.94
N SER A 25 1.15 -3.72 -3.74
CA SER A 25 2.62 -3.82 -3.73
C SER A 25 3.28 -2.51 -4.21
N ALA A 26 2.80 -1.92 -5.30
CA ALA A 26 3.28 -0.63 -5.79
C ALA A 26 3.07 0.50 -4.76
N LEU A 27 1.94 0.50 -4.07
CA LEU A 27 1.63 1.45 -3.00
C LEU A 27 2.59 1.32 -1.81
N TRP A 28 2.94 0.11 -1.42
CA TRP A 28 3.92 -0.14 -0.36
C TRP A 28 5.32 0.31 -0.76
N GLU A 29 5.71 0.14 -2.02
CA GLU A 29 6.98 0.67 -2.54
C GLU A 29 6.98 2.21 -2.53
N ILE A 30 5.88 2.86 -2.92
CA ILE A 30 5.73 4.33 -2.81
C ILE A 30 5.89 4.79 -1.35
N ALA A 31 5.22 4.09 -0.41
CA ALA A 31 5.34 4.40 1.02
C ALA A 31 6.78 4.23 1.54
N ALA A 32 7.48 3.19 1.08
CA ALA A 32 8.86 2.92 1.44
C ALA A 32 9.83 3.96 0.88
N ILE A 33 9.64 4.41 -0.35
CA ILE A 33 10.46 5.50 -0.92
C ILE A 33 10.27 6.80 -0.14
N LEU A 34 9.03 7.14 0.25
CA LEU A 34 8.79 8.31 1.11
C LEU A 34 9.50 8.19 2.47
N ASP A 35 9.67 6.96 2.99
CA ASP A 35 10.47 6.70 4.19
C ASP A 35 11.96 6.87 3.97
N GLU A 36 12.49 6.29 2.90
CA GLU A 36 13.89 6.34 2.53
C GLU A 36 14.36 7.78 2.26
N GLU A 37 13.51 8.57 1.59
CA GLU A 37 13.72 10.00 1.35
C GLU A 37 13.43 10.86 2.60
N ARG A 38 13.00 10.25 3.70
CA ARG A 38 12.66 10.90 4.99
C ARG A 38 11.63 12.02 4.82
N VAL A 39 10.66 11.85 3.94
CA VAL A 39 9.60 12.82 3.71
C VAL A 39 8.72 12.91 4.98
N PRO A 40 8.52 14.11 5.54
CA PRO A 40 7.69 14.28 6.72
C PRO A 40 6.22 14.00 6.39
N ALA A 41 5.43 13.58 7.38
CA ALA A 41 4.02 13.27 7.17
C ALA A 41 3.16 14.49 6.78
N ASN A 42 3.62 15.70 7.13
CA ASN A 42 2.97 16.94 6.74
C ASN A 42 3.92 17.73 5.84
N VAL A 43 3.55 17.84 4.57
CA VAL A 43 4.28 18.62 3.57
C VAL A 43 3.37 19.76 3.08
N PRO A 44 3.91 20.96 2.81
CA PRO A 44 3.11 22.07 2.32
C PRO A 44 2.69 21.89 0.85
N ASN A 45 3.45 21.10 0.08
CA ASN A 45 3.27 20.91 -1.35
C ASN A 45 3.31 19.44 -1.72
N ALA A 46 2.83 19.12 -2.92
CA ALA A 46 2.95 17.78 -3.49
C ALA A 46 4.43 17.39 -3.68
N VAL A 47 4.70 16.08 -3.58
CA VAL A 47 6.04 15.50 -3.63
C VAL A 47 6.19 14.65 -4.88
N TRP A 48 7.24 14.92 -5.65
CA TRP A 48 7.64 14.07 -6.77
C TRP A 48 8.60 12.99 -6.30
N LEU A 49 8.22 11.74 -6.51
CA LEU A 49 9.09 10.58 -6.32
C LEU A 49 9.62 10.11 -7.66
N THR A 50 10.88 9.69 -7.70
CA THR A 50 11.50 9.07 -8.89
C THR A 50 11.92 7.66 -8.55
N ILE A 51 11.17 6.67 -9.02
CA ILE A 51 11.28 5.28 -8.59
C ILE A 51 11.68 4.39 -9.79
N PRO A 52 12.66 3.49 -9.65
CA PRO A 52 12.91 2.47 -10.68
C PRO A 52 11.65 1.65 -10.97
N THR A 53 11.29 1.47 -12.24
CA THR A 53 10.10 0.68 -12.60
C THR A 53 10.24 -0.80 -12.24
N THR A 54 11.47 -1.31 -12.18
CA THR A 54 11.78 -2.65 -11.65
C THR A 54 11.35 -2.80 -10.19
N ARG A 55 11.55 -1.79 -9.37
CA ARG A 55 11.16 -1.80 -7.96
C ARG A 55 9.63 -1.84 -7.79
N LEU A 56 8.92 -0.97 -8.52
CA LEU A 56 7.44 -0.93 -8.47
C LEU A 56 6.79 -2.22 -8.97
N ARG A 57 7.40 -2.91 -9.96
CA ARG A 57 6.90 -4.17 -10.50
C ARG A 57 7.22 -5.37 -9.61
N GLY A 58 8.28 -5.28 -8.81
CA GLY A 58 8.75 -6.35 -7.95
C GLY A 58 9.74 -7.31 -8.62
N PRO A 59 10.40 -8.16 -7.80
CA PRO A 59 11.37 -9.14 -8.28
C PRO A 59 10.71 -10.17 -9.22
N GLU A 60 11.44 -10.56 -10.27
CA GLU A 60 11.01 -11.53 -11.30
C GLU A 60 9.77 -11.13 -12.12
N ALA A 61 9.28 -9.88 -11.98
CA ALA A 61 8.24 -9.38 -12.84
C ALA A 61 8.70 -9.33 -14.30
N ARG A 62 7.75 -9.47 -15.25
CA ARG A 62 8.03 -9.32 -16.68
C ARG A 62 8.78 -8.01 -16.94
N PRO A 63 9.71 -7.95 -17.90
CA PRO A 63 10.56 -6.78 -18.14
C PRO A 63 9.84 -5.60 -18.82
N ASP A 64 8.55 -5.73 -19.16
CA ASP A 64 7.72 -4.63 -19.68
C ASP A 64 6.97 -3.84 -18.58
N ASN A 65 6.46 -2.67 -18.95
CA ASN A 65 5.71 -1.78 -18.06
C ASN A 65 4.19 -1.82 -18.26
N VAL A 66 3.64 -2.81 -18.98
CA VAL A 66 2.21 -2.82 -19.32
C VAL A 66 1.36 -2.84 -18.05
N TRP A 67 1.63 -3.77 -17.14
CA TRP A 67 0.92 -3.88 -15.87
C TRP A 67 1.21 -2.73 -14.91
N LEU A 68 2.44 -2.21 -14.90
CA LEU A 68 2.78 -1.03 -14.10
C LEU A 68 1.96 0.18 -14.54
N ARG A 69 1.83 0.38 -15.86
CA ARG A 69 1.01 1.45 -16.43
C ARG A 69 -0.44 1.33 -16.00
N GLU A 70 -1.03 0.14 -16.10
CA GLU A 70 -2.40 -0.09 -15.62
C GLU A 70 -2.55 0.18 -14.12
N CYS A 71 -1.57 -0.24 -13.31
CA CYS A 71 -1.58 0.04 -11.87
C CYS A 71 -1.53 1.55 -11.60
N LEU A 72 -0.61 2.27 -12.25
CA LEU A 72 -0.47 3.72 -12.09
C LEU A 72 -1.73 4.46 -12.56
N GLU A 73 -2.28 4.09 -13.71
CA GLU A 73 -3.53 4.63 -14.25
C GLU A 73 -4.69 4.47 -13.25
N ARG A 74 -4.85 3.27 -12.67
CA ARG A 74 -5.89 2.99 -11.69
C ARG A 74 -5.66 3.66 -10.34
N MET A 75 -4.41 3.92 -9.98
CA MET A 75 -4.05 4.66 -8.77
C MET A 75 -4.21 6.17 -8.97
N THR A 76 -4.11 6.68 -10.20
CA THR A 76 -4.46 8.05 -10.55
C THR A 76 -5.94 8.29 -10.28
N GLY A 77 -6.24 9.27 -9.44
CA GLY A 77 -7.63 9.57 -9.06
C GLY A 77 -8.26 8.55 -8.10
N LEU A 78 -7.49 7.56 -7.61
CA LEU A 78 -7.93 6.71 -6.51
C LEU A 78 -8.10 7.57 -5.25
N LYS A 79 -9.34 7.68 -4.78
CA LYS A 79 -9.68 8.44 -3.59
C LYS A 79 -9.42 7.64 -2.33
N LEU A 80 -8.62 8.21 -1.45
CA LEU A 80 -8.51 7.86 -0.06
C LEU A 80 -9.42 8.77 0.74
N THR A 81 -10.16 8.20 1.67
CA THR A 81 -11.02 8.96 2.59
C THR A 81 -10.68 8.58 4.02
N GLY A 82 -10.92 9.51 4.93
CA GLY A 82 -10.73 9.26 6.35
C GLY A 82 -11.39 10.33 7.22
N GLN A 83 -11.34 10.09 8.51
CA GLN A 83 -11.79 11.05 9.52
C GLN A 83 -10.58 11.48 10.36
N HIS A 84 -10.44 12.79 10.58
CA HIS A 84 -9.40 13.35 11.45
C HIS A 84 -9.95 14.53 12.25
N ARG A 85 -9.86 14.47 13.59
CA ARG A 85 -10.31 15.54 14.52
C ARG A 85 -11.75 16.04 14.24
N GLY A 86 -12.66 15.13 13.91
CA GLY A 86 -14.08 15.44 13.65
C GLY A 86 -14.38 15.99 12.25
N GLY A 87 -13.36 16.18 11.40
CA GLY A 87 -13.54 16.50 9.99
C GLY A 87 -13.32 15.29 9.09
N GLU A 88 -14.16 15.14 8.07
CA GLU A 88 -13.92 14.20 6.97
C GLU A 88 -12.91 14.79 6.00
N TRP A 89 -11.99 13.97 5.51
CA TRP A 89 -11.08 14.34 4.44
C TRP A 89 -11.14 13.32 3.31
N GLY A 90 -10.93 13.82 2.10
CA GLY A 90 -10.78 13.02 0.89
C GLY A 90 -9.57 13.51 0.11
N ALA A 91 -8.76 12.59 -0.39
CA ALA A 91 -7.56 12.91 -1.16
C ALA A 91 -7.32 11.88 -2.26
N VAL A 92 -6.60 12.28 -3.32
CA VAL A 92 -6.10 11.32 -4.30
C VAL A 92 -4.75 10.76 -3.85
N LEU A 93 -4.52 9.48 -4.11
CA LEU A 93 -3.25 8.83 -3.78
C LEU A 93 -2.14 9.26 -4.75
N VAL A 94 -2.36 9.05 -6.05
CA VAL A 94 -1.47 9.50 -7.12
C VAL A 94 -2.19 10.62 -7.87
N ALA A 95 -1.56 11.79 -7.94
CA ALA A 95 -2.08 12.93 -8.69
C ALA A 95 -1.62 12.89 -10.14
N GLU A 96 -0.38 12.48 -10.38
CA GLU A 96 0.24 12.47 -11.70
C GLU A 96 1.33 11.41 -11.75
N TRP A 97 1.58 10.81 -12.91
CA TRP A 97 2.72 9.93 -13.11
C TRP A 97 3.26 10.01 -14.53
N HIS A 98 4.56 9.74 -14.69
CA HIS A 98 5.26 9.62 -15.97
C HIS A 98 6.17 8.41 -15.94
N ILE A 99 6.21 7.63 -17.02
CA ILE A 99 7.27 6.65 -17.22
C ILE A 99 8.31 7.28 -18.15
N THR A 100 9.53 7.44 -17.65
CA THR A 100 10.63 8.17 -18.30
C THR A 100 11.83 7.27 -18.55
N GLU A 101 12.89 7.82 -19.16
CA GLU A 101 14.17 7.12 -19.39
C GLU A 101 14.00 5.78 -20.14
N GLY A 102 13.22 5.80 -21.22
CA GLY A 102 12.94 4.61 -22.01
C GLY A 102 12.17 3.51 -21.26
N GLY A 103 11.57 3.82 -20.11
CA GLY A 103 10.81 2.86 -19.30
C GLY A 103 11.47 2.43 -18.01
N SER A 104 12.70 2.89 -17.71
CA SER A 104 13.44 2.45 -16.52
C SER A 104 13.02 3.15 -15.23
N LYS A 105 12.42 4.35 -15.33
CA LYS A 105 11.96 5.13 -14.16
C LYS A 105 10.50 5.54 -14.28
N ALA A 106 9.81 5.56 -13.15
CA ALA A 106 8.52 6.19 -12.97
C ALA A 106 8.67 7.42 -12.08
N ARG A 107 8.24 8.58 -12.57
CA ARG A 107 8.04 9.78 -11.75
C ARG A 107 6.60 9.80 -11.28
N ILE A 108 6.36 9.92 -9.98
CA ILE A 108 5.02 9.87 -9.40
C ILE A 108 4.83 11.08 -8.48
N LEU A 109 3.77 11.85 -8.70
CA LEU A 109 3.38 12.99 -7.87
C LEU A 109 2.37 12.53 -6.82
N ILE A 110 2.74 12.68 -5.55
CA ILE A 110 1.88 12.39 -4.40
C ILE A 110 1.46 13.72 -3.75
N PRO A 111 0.15 14.02 -3.66
CA PRO A 111 -0.31 15.25 -3.01
C PRO A 111 -0.11 15.18 -1.48
N PRO A 112 -0.13 16.33 -0.77
CA PRO A 112 0.12 16.38 0.68
C PRO A 112 -0.69 15.39 1.52
N ALA A 113 -1.99 15.23 1.23
CA ALA A 113 -2.85 14.31 1.97
C ALA A 113 -2.54 12.84 1.65
N GLY A 114 -2.09 12.52 0.43
CA GLY A 114 -1.56 11.20 0.10
C GLY A 114 -0.26 10.90 0.84
N VAL A 115 0.66 11.87 0.92
CA VAL A 115 1.87 11.76 1.74
C VAL A 115 1.51 11.53 3.20
N HIS A 116 0.56 12.30 3.74
CA HIS A 116 0.08 12.12 5.11
C HIS A 116 -0.48 10.71 5.33
N ALA A 117 -1.37 10.24 4.46
CA ALA A 117 -1.96 8.91 4.58
C ALA A 117 -0.92 7.77 4.54
N LEU A 118 0.19 7.96 3.81
CA LEU A 118 1.25 6.95 3.71
C LEU A 118 2.31 7.06 4.81
N ARG A 119 2.46 8.22 5.44
CA ARG A 119 3.49 8.48 6.47
C ARG A 119 2.94 8.53 7.90
N SER A 120 1.62 8.73 8.05
CA SER A 120 0.96 8.90 9.33
C SER A 120 0.05 7.70 9.65
N PRO A 121 0.10 7.16 10.88
CA PRO A 121 1.02 7.52 11.95
C PRO A 121 2.44 7.02 11.61
N GLY A 122 3.48 7.64 12.22
CA GLY A 122 4.90 7.32 12.00
C GLY A 122 5.36 5.96 12.54
N ASN A 123 4.44 5.00 12.64
CA ASN A 123 4.67 3.64 13.07
C ASN A 123 4.88 2.76 11.82
N PHE A 124 6.11 2.32 11.58
CA PHE A 124 6.48 1.58 10.38
C PHE A 124 6.69 0.11 10.66
N VAL A 125 6.16 -0.76 9.81
CA VAL A 125 6.47 -2.20 9.77
C VAL A 125 7.56 -2.44 8.73
N LYS A 126 8.43 -3.41 8.99
CA LYS A 126 9.37 -3.92 7.98
C LYS A 126 8.81 -5.19 7.36
N ILE A 127 8.69 -5.20 6.05
CA ILE A 127 8.15 -6.31 5.25
C ILE A 127 9.23 -6.75 4.28
N GLU A 128 9.47 -8.06 4.15
CA GLU A 128 10.39 -8.58 3.14
C GLU A 128 9.87 -8.27 1.73
N THR A 129 10.73 -7.72 0.87
CA THR A 129 10.36 -7.34 -0.51
C THR A 129 9.77 -8.53 -1.28
N THR A 130 10.36 -9.72 -1.11
CA THR A 130 9.85 -10.96 -1.71
C THR A 130 8.43 -11.30 -1.22
N ALA A 131 8.14 -11.13 0.07
CA ALA A 131 6.81 -11.34 0.63
C ALA A 131 5.80 -10.32 0.08
N ALA A 132 6.21 -9.05 -0.01
CA ALA A 132 5.39 -7.96 -0.55
C ALA A 132 4.99 -8.16 -2.02
N HIS A 133 5.76 -8.92 -2.80
CA HIS A 133 5.47 -9.11 -4.23
C HIS A 133 4.99 -10.53 -4.58
N ARG A 134 5.46 -11.58 -3.89
CA ARG A 134 5.21 -12.98 -4.28
C ARG A 134 4.09 -13.67 -3.51
N LEU A 135 3.79 -13.26 -2.28
CA LEU A 135 2.73 -13.92 -1.52
C LEU A 135 1.38 -13.73 -2.22
N PRO A 136 0.48 -14.73 -2.16
CA PRO A 136 -0.89 -14.57 -2.60
C PRO A 136 -1.56 -13.37 -1.92
N PRO A 137 -2.58 -12.74 -2.53
CA PRO A 137 -3.08 -11.43 -2.09
C PRO A 137 -3.46 -11.36 -0.61
N HIS A 138 -4.24 -12.34 -0.12
CA HIS A 138 -4.68 -12.37 1.27
C HIS A 138 -3.54 -12.76 2.23
N ALA A 139 -2.69 -13.71 1.82
CA ALA A 139 -1.51 -14.11 2.59
C ALA A 139 -0.51 -12.94 2.75
N ARG A 140 -0.36 -12.10 1.72
CA ARG A 140 0.48 -10.91 1.74
C ARG A 140 -0.01 -9.87 2.74
N ARG A 141 -1.31 -9.57 2.73
CA ARG A 141 -1.91 -8.65 3.70
C ARG A 141 -1.81 -9.22 5.11
N LEU A 142 -2.12 -10.50 5.30
CA LEU A 142 -2.00 -11.17 6.59
C LEU A 142 -0.55 -11.15 7.11
N TYR A 143 0.43 -11.45 6.26
CA TYR A 143 1.85 -11.37 6.61
C TYR A 143 2.23 -9.98 7.10
N ALA A 144 1.78 -8.92 6.40
CA ALA A 144 2.06 -7.55 6.79
C ALA A 144 1.41 -7.17 8.13
N LEU A 145 0.15 -7.58 8.36
CA LEU A 145 -0.55 -7.38 9.63
C LEU A 145 0.16 -8.08 10.79
N LEU A 146 0.59 -9.33 10.59
CA LEU A 146 1.36 -10.08 11.58
C LEU A 146 2.73 -9.46 11.84
N ALA A 147 3.41 -8.95 10.80
CA ALA A 147 4.66 -8.24 10.94
C ALA A 147 4.50 -6.94 11.77
N ASP A 148 3.38 -6.23 11.60
CA ASP A 148 3.07 -5.03 12.38
C ASP A 148 2.84 -5.37 13.87
N ARG A 149 2.08 -6.45 14.14
CA ARG A 149 1.86 -6.98 15.50
C ARG A 149 3.16 -7.42 16.17
N LYS A 150 4.00 -8.14 15.43
CA LYS A 150 5.34 -8.53 15.88
C LYS A 150 6.19 -7.31 16.26
N ARG A 151 6.14 -6.22 15.48
CA ARG A 151 6.83 -4.97 15.82
C ARG A 151 6.32 -4.38 17.14
N GLN A 152 5.02 -4.46 17.38
CA GLN A 152 4.38 -4.01 18.63
C GLN A 152 4.68 -4.93 19.83
N ARG A 153 5.53 -5.95 19.65
CA ARG A 153 5.87 -6.97 20.66
C ARG A 153 4.66 -7.79 21.10
N GLU A 154 3.67 -7.93 20.21
CA GLU A 154 2.53 -8.80 20.40
C GLU A 154 2.85 -10.16 19.74
N PRO A 155 3.12 -11.22 20.52
CA PRO A 155 3.59 -12.50 20.00
C PRO A 155 2.50 -13.30 19.28
N TYR A 156 1.24 -12.94 19.50
CA TYR A 156 0.08 -13.44 18.79
C TYR A 156 -0.89 -12.28 18.54
N ALA A 157 -1.81 -12.46 17.59
CA ALA A 157 -2.86 -11.51 17.31
C ALA A 157 -4.19 -12.23 17.17
N GLN A 158 -5.24 -11.62 17.70
CA GLN A 158 -6.61 -12.10 17.58
C GLN A 158 -7.46 -11.03 16.91
N TRP A 159 -8.23 -11.45 15.92
CA TRP A 159 -9.18 -10.59 15.22
C TRP A 159 -10.55 -11.27 15.22
N GLY A 160 -11.61 -10.49 15.42
CA GLY A 160 -12.94 -10.93 15.04
C GLY A 160 -13.00 -11.14 13.52
N LEU A 161 -13.81 -12.09 13.05
CA LEU A 161 -13.87 -12.47 11.63
C LEU A 161 -14.18 -11.25 10.74
N ASP A 162 -15.17 -10.44 11.11
CA ASP A 162 -15.57 -9.26 10.33
C ASP A 162 -14.45 -8.22 10.21
N ASN A 163 -13.71 -8.01 11.32
CA ASN A 163 -12.55 -7.13 11.30
C ASN A 163 -11.45 -7.68 10.40
N LEU A 164 -11.14 -8.98 10.51
CA LEU A 164 -10.13 -9.62 9.67
C LEU A 164 -10.50 -9.55 8.19
N ARG A 165 -11.78 -9.76 7.84
CA ARG A 165 -12.27 -9.62 6.46
C ARG A 165 -12.06 -8.21 5.91
N GLY A 166 -12.39 -7.19 6.69
CA GLY A 166 -12.14 -5.80 6.31
C GLY A 166 -10.64 -5.50 6.13
N LEU A 167 -9.77 -6.03 7.00
CA LEU A 167 -8.32 -5.86 6.86
C LEU A 167 -7.76 -6.59 5.63
N LEU A 168 -8.31 -7.76 5.29
CA LEU A 168 -7.92 -8.54 4.11
C LEU A 168 -8.58 -8.04 2.80
N GLY A 169 -9.51 -7.09 2.89
CA GLY A 169 -10.23 -6.50 1.75
C GLY A 169 -11.19 -7.48 1.08
N VAL A 170 -11.88 -8.30 1.88
CA VAL A 170 -12.84 -9.32 1.43
C VAL A 170 -14.17 -9.22 2.17
N ASP A 171 -14.46 -8.05 2.74
CA ASP A 171 -15.72 -7.74 3.41
C ASP A 171 -16.92 -7.76 2.45
N ASP A 172 -16.70 -7.57 1.14
CA ASP A 172 -17.73 -7.67 0.10
C ASP A 172 -18.02 -9.12 -0.36
N LYS A 173 -17.22 -10.10 0.08
CA LYS A 173 -17.33 -11.50 -0.38
C LYS A 173 -18.20 -12.33 0.54
N ARG A 174 -19.34 -12.78 0.02
CA ARG A 174 -20.27 -13.65 0.76
C ARG A 174 -19.72 -15.04 1.10
N SER A 175 -18.76 -15.53 0.31
CA SER A 175 -18.10 -16.82 0.56
C SER A 175 -17.29 -16.84 1.88
N TYR A 176 -17.10 -15.69 2.52
CA TYR A 176 -16.45 -15.57 3.83
C TYR A 176 -17.42 -15.17 4.95
N ASP A 177 -18.74 -15.12 4.67
CA ASP A 177 -19.77 -14.93 5.71
C ASP A 177 -19.98 -16.21 6.54
N VAL A 178 -19.74 -17.38 5.92
CA VAL A 178 -19.99 -18.69 6.55
C VAL A 178 -18.68 -19.27 7.05
N TRP A 179 -18.55 -19.41 8.37
CA TRP A 179 -17.34 -19.95 9.02
C TRP A 179 -16.86 -21.28 8.41
N ALA A 180 -17.79 -22.17 8.07
CA ALA A 180 -17.48 -23.47 7.48
C ALA A 180 -16.80 -23.41 6.10
N GLN A 181 -16.84 -22.26 5.41
CA GLN A 181 -16.20 -22.06 4.11
C GLN A 181 -14.75 -21.56 4.24
N LEU A 182 -14.25 -21.40 5.47
CA LEU A 182 -12.85 -21.03 5.76
C LEU A 182 -11.93 -22.25 5.91
N ALA A 183 -12.49 -23.46 5.91
CA ALA A 183 -11.77 -24.73 6.07
C ALA A 183 -11.20 -25.26 4.75
#